data_AF-A0A7S0EEN2-F1
#
_entry.id   AF-A0A7S0EEN2-F1
#
_cell.length_a   1.000
_cell.length_b   1.000
_cell.length_c   1.000
_cell.angle_alpha   90.00
_cell.angle_beta   90.00
_cell.angle_gamma   90.00
#
_symmetry.space_group_name_H-M   'P 1'
#
loop_
_entity.id
_entity.type
_entity.pdbx_description
1 polymer ?
#
loop_
_entity_poly.entity_id
_entity_poly.type
_entity_poly.pdbx_seq_one_letter_code
_entity_poly.pdbx_strand_id
1 'polypeptide(L)'
;GLYIDTDFECLRRFDVLHDNLDFYAGLSNVGAMEISNGIFAARKKHPILKRLLMDEDRQLPAIGAAARLNWVGMPTITTSGPGRFTRVFARAMRELEEEAERA
;
A
#
# COMPACT_ATOMS: atom_id res chain seq x y z
N GLY A 1 5.20 -13.41 2.15
CA GLY A 1 6.36 -12.94 1.39
C GLY A 1 6.60 -11.48 1.68
N LEU A 2 7.81 -11.00 1.44
CA LEU A 2 8.22 -9.59 1.57
C LEU A 2 8.38 -8.99 0.16
N TYR A 3 7.76 -7.84 -0.07
CA TYR A 3 8.01 -6.95 -1.20
C TYR A 3 8.87 -5.78 -0.72
N ILE A 4 9.91 -5.45 -1.48
CA ILE A 4 10.77 -4.30 -1.23
C ILE A 4 11.31 -3.77 -2.55
N ASP A 5 11.34 -2.44 -2.72
CA ASP A 5 11.99 -1.83 -3.88
C ASP A 5 13.51 -2.07 -3.84
N THR A 6 14.14 -2.10 -5.01
CA THR A 6 15.54 -2.51 -5.15
C THR A 6 16.55 -1.48 -4.64
N ASP A 7 16.11 -0.27 -4.34
CA ASP A 7 16.92 0.87 -3.89
C ASP A 7 16.90 1.05 -2.36
N PHE A 8 16.29 0.13 -1.61
CA PHE A 8 16.33 0.11 -0.15
C PHE A 8 17.63 -0.51 0.38
N GLU A 9 18.23 0.12 1.38
CA GLU A 9 19.31 -0.46 2.17
C GLU A 9 18.75 -1.33 3.32
N CYS A 10 19.19 -2.59 3.39
CA CYS A 10 18.77 -3.50 4.45
C CYS A 10 19.63 -3.31 5.70
N LEU A 11 19.13 -2.53 6.67
CA LEU A 11 19.84 -2.28 7.93
C LEU A 11 19.78 -3.45 8.91
N ARG A 12 18.70 -4.25 8.86
CA ARG A 12 18.46 -5.40 9.75
C ARG A 12 17.62 -6.47 9.05
N ARG A 13 17.77 -7.71 9.50
CA ARG A 13 16.95 -8.85 9.06
C ARG A 13 15.51 -8.69 9.52
N PHE A 14 14.58 -9.25 8.75
CA PHE A 14 13.12 -9.17 8.99
C PHE A 14 12.55 -10.36 9.77
N ASP A 15 13.40 -11.30 10.22
CA ASP A 15 12.96 -12.58 10.83
C ASP A 15 11.95 -12.36 11.96
N VAL A 16 12.25 -11.45 12.90
CA VAL A 16 11.35 -11.12 14.02
C VAL A 16 9.98 -10.65 13.54
N LEU A 17 9.90 -9.85 12.48
CA LEU A 17 8.63 -9.41 11.94
C LEU A 17 7.92 -10.55 11.18
N HIS A 18 8.68 -11.39 10.48
CA HIS A 18 8.14 -12.49 9.69
C HIS A 18 7.54 -13.60 10.56
N ASP A 19 8.14 -13.85 11.73
CA ASP A 19 7.72 -14.90 12.64
C ASP A 19 6.51 -14.50 13.50
N ASN A 20 6.27 -13.19 13.68
CA ASN A 20 5.28 -12.69 14.63
C ASN A 20 4.10 -11.96 13.99
N LEU A 21 4.19 -11.53 12.72
CA LEU A 21 3.16 -10.71 12.09
C LEU A 21 2.67 -11.32 10.77
N ASP A 22 1.34 -11.31 10.58
CA ASP A 22 0.71 -11.74 9.33
C ASP A 22 0.74 -10.68 8.24
N PHE A 23 0.94 -9.42 8.64
CA PHE A 23 1.14 -8.27 7.76
C PHE A 23 2.00 -7.20 8.45
N TYR A 24 2.92 -6.58 7.71
CA TYR A 24 3.61 -5.37 8.14
C TYR A 24 3.98 -4.51 6.92
N ALA A 25 4.09 -3.21 7.11
CA ALA A 25 4.46 -2.26 6.07
C ALA A 25 5.33 -1.13 6.64
N GLY A 26 6.09 -0.48 5.76
CA GLY A 26 6.84 0.72 6.13
C GLY A 26 5.92 1.94 6.28
N LEU A 27 6.42 2.98 6.94
CA LEU A 27 5.80 4.30 6.98
C LEU A 27 6.60 5.26 6.10
N SER A 28 5.89 6.13 5.37
CA SER A 28 6.44 7.23 4.60
C SER A 28 5.92 8.55 5.16
N ASN A 29 6.73 9.61 5.08
CA ASN A 29 6.34 10.95 5.52
C ASN A 29 6.76 12.03 4.51
N VAL A 30 6.54 11.77 3.22
CA VAL A 30 6.84 12.73 2.15
C VAL A 30 5.60 13.59 1.90
N GLY A 31 5.32 14.50 2.84
CA GLY A 31 4.22 15.47 2.76
C GLY A 31 2.99 15.14 3.61
N ALA A 32 2.74 13.86 3.90
CA ALA A 32 1.77 13.38 4.88
C ALA A 32 2.23 12.01 5.43
N MET A 33 1.75 11.63 6.62
CA MET A 33 1.99 10.29 7.15
C MET A 33 1.19 9.26 6.34
N GLU A 34 1.89 8.39 5.64
CA GLU A 34 1.33 7.38 4.74
C GLU A 34 1.98 6.02 4.96
N ILE A 35 1.27 4.96 4.57
CA ILE A 35 1.84 3.62 4.50
C ILE A 35 2.63 3.50 3.21
N SER A 36 3.90 3.09 3.32
CA SER A 36 4.79 2.90 2.19
C SER A 36 4.36 1.70 1.36
N ASN A 37 4.15 1.93 0.06
CA ASN A 37 3.95 0.86 -0.92
C ASN A 37 5.28 0.30 -1.48
N GLY A 38 6.42 0.89 -1.11
CA GLY A 38 7.76 0.42 -1.49
C GLY A 38 8.33 -0.67 -0.59
N ILE A 39 7.72 -0.91 0.58
CA ILE A 39 8.07 -2.03 1.46
C ILE A 39 6.87 -2.53 2.26
N PHE A 40 6.51 -3.79 2.06
CA PHE A 40 5.47 -4.47 2.85
C PHE A 40 5.62 -5.98 2.79
N ALA A 41 5.11 -6.68 3.79
CA ALA A 41 5.02 -8.13 3.81
C ALA A 41 3.63 -8.58 4.22
N ALA A 42 3.25 -9.75 3.71
CA ALA A 42 2.00 -10.39 4.05
C ALA A 42 2.13 -11.92 4.01
N ARG A 43 1.39 -12.61 4.89
CA ARG A 43 1.13 -14.05 4.77
C ARG A 43 0.41 -14.33 3.45
N LYS A 44 0.61 -15.52 2.88
CA LYS A 44 -0.11 -15.95 1.67
C LYS A 44 -1.62 -15.84 1.92
N LYS A 45 -2.36 -15.27 0.95
CA LYS A 45 -3.82 -15.01 1.02
C LYS A 45 -4.26 -14.00 2.10
N HIS A 46 -3.37 -13.11 2.56
CA HIS A 46 -3.77 -12.09 3.54
C HIS A 46 -4.95 -11.23 3.02
N PRO A 47 -6.03 -11.03 3.81
CA PRO A 47 -7.24 -10.33 3.36
C PRO A 47 -6.98 -8.89 2.89
N ILE A 48 -6.08 -8.18 3.56
CA ILE A 48 -5.67 -6.82 3.16
C ILE A 48 -5.03 -6.83 1.78
N LEU A 49 -4.15 -7.79 1.48
CA LEU A 49 -3.48 -7.86 0.18
C LEU A 49 -4.48 -8.18 -0.93
N LYS A 50 -5.48 -9.03 -0.66
CA LYS A 50 -6.57 -9.28 -1.61
C LYS A 50 -7.32 -7.98 -1.95
N ARG A 51 -7.66 -7.17 -0.94
CA ARG A 51 -8.33 -5.88 -1.13
C ARG A 51 -7.44 -4.86 -1.86
N LEU A 52 -6.16 -4.80 -1.54
CA LEU A 52 -5.19 -3.94 -2.25
C LEU A 52 -5.07 -4.26 -3.75
N LEU A 53 -5.13 -5.55 -4.11
CA LEU A 53 -5.01 -6.03 -5.49
C LEU A 53 -6.34 -5.96 -6.26
N MET A 54 -7.45 -6.22 -5.59
CA MET A 54 -8.80 -6.28 -6.20
C MET A 54 -9.57 -4.97 -6.11
N ASP A 55 -9.01 -3.93 -5.48
CA ASP A 55 -9.67 -2.64 -5.37
C ASP A 55 -10.02 -2.06 -6.76
N GLU A 56 -11.33 -2.08 -7.05
CA GLU A 56 -11.95 -1.67 -8.31
C GLU A 56 -11.94 -0.15 -8.50
N ASP A 57 -11.61 0.63 -7.46
CA ASP A 57 -11.36 2.07 -7.51
C ASP A 57 -10.07 2.43 -8.26
N ARG A 58 -9.57 1.54 -9.12
CA ARG A 58 -8.54 1.83 -10.12
C ARG A 58 -9.10 2.74 -11.21
N GLN A 59 -9.76 3.83 -10.84
CA GLN A 59 -10.05 4.92 -11.74
C GLN A 59 -8.71 5.57 -12.09
N LEU A 60 -8.22 5.27 -13.29
CA LEU A 60 -7.24 6.13 -13.93
C LEU A 60 -7.88 7.52 -14.00
N PRO A 61 -7.32 8.56 -13.37
CA PRO A 61 -7.88 9.90 -13.49
C PRO A 61 -7.91 10.23 -14.99
N ALA A 62 -9.02 10.79 -15.45
CA ALA A 62 -9.10 11.33 -16.80
C ALA A 62 -7.98 12.36 -16.94
N ILE A 63 -6.90 12.01 -17.64
CA ILE A 63 -5.74 12.88 -17.79
C ILE A 63 -6.17 14.01 -18.71
N GLY A 64 -6.63 15.12 -18.13
CA GLY A 64 -6.86 16.35 -18.87
C GLY A 64 -5.56 16.80 -19.54
N ALA A 65 -5.64 17.31 -20.77
CA ALA A 65 -4.48 17.62 -21.62
C ALA A 65 -3.39 18.49 -20.95
N ALA A 66 -3.75 19.28 -19.92
CA ALA A 66 -2.81 20.09 -19.13
C ALA A 66 -1.87 19.25 -18.23
N ALA A 67 -2.29 18.07 -17.76
CA ALA A 67 -1.47 17.19 -16.91
C ALA A 67 -0.37 16.43 -17.69
N ARG A 68 -0.41 16.46 -19.02
CA ARG A 68 0.67 15.88 -19.86
C ARG A 68 1.94 16.74 -19.89
N LEU A 69 1.85 18.02 -19.55
CA LEU A 69 2.95 18.98 -19.71
C LEU A 69 3.77 19.20 -18.44
N ASN A 70 3.25 18.85 -17.25
CA ASN A 70 3.96 19.04 -15.99
C ASN A 70 4.10 17.69 -15.25
N TRP A 71 5.31 17.13 -15.30
CA TRP A 71 5.81 15.96 -14.55
C TRP A 71 5.25 14.58 -14.93
N VAL A 72 6.08 13.80 -15.62
CA VAL A 72 5.84 12.42 -16.10
C VAL A 72 5.52 11.40 -14.99
N GLY A 73 5.62 11.75 -13.69
CA GLY A 73 5.41 10.82 -12.55
C GLY A 73 4.15 11.02 -11.69
N MET A 74 3.44 12.15 -11.80
CA MET A 74 2.33 12.47 -10.89
C MET A 74 1.05 11.62 -11.06
N PRO A 75 0.63 11.24 -12.30
CA PRO A 75 -0.55 10.38 -12.47
C PRO A 75 -0.37 8.98 -11.87
N THR A 76 0.86 8.45 -11.84
CA THR A 76 1.15 7.11 -11.33
C THR A 76 1.17 7.09 -9.80
N ILE A 77 1.82 8.06 -9.15
CA ILE A 77 1.84 8.14 -7.68
C ILE A 77 0.44 8.36 -7.12
N THR A 78 -0.41 9.13 -7.81
CA THR A 78 -1.79 9.36 -7.37
C THR A 78 -2.69 8.11 -7.53
N THR A 79 -2.40 7.23 -8.49
CA THR A 79 -3.21 6.03 -8.79
C THR A 79 -2.68 4.72 -8.23
N SER A 80 -1.40 4.62 -7.90
CA SER A 80 -0.78 3.41 -7.37
C SER A 80 0.27 3.67 -6.30
N GLY A 81 0.47 4.92 -5.91
CA GLY A 81 1.43 5.32 -4.89
C GLY A 81 0.94 5.15 -3.45
N PRO A 82 1.75 5.62 -2.48
CA PRO A 82 1.53 5.41 -1.04
C PRO A 82 0.21 6.00 -0.54
N GLY A 83 -0.26 7.12 -1.08
CA GLY A 83 -1.57 7.68 -0.73
C GLY A 83 -2.75 6.77 -1.06
N ARG A 84 -2.77 6.12 -2.23
CA ARG A 84 -3.82 5.12 -2.53
C ARG A 84 -3.66 3.90 -1.63
N PHE A 85 -2.43 3.40 -1.49
CA PHE A 85 -2.13 2.24 -0.66
C PHE A 85 -2.66 2.44 0.77
N THR A 86 -2.42 3.62 1.35
CA THR A 86 -2.90 4.03 2.67
C THR A 86 -4.43 4.02 2.77
N ARG A 87 -5.13 4.60 1.79
CA ARG A 87 -6.61 4.65 1.80
C ARG A 87 -7.23 3.26 1.72
N VAL A 88 -6.74 2.44 0.79
CA VAL A 88 -7.27 1.08 0.60
C VAL A 88 -6.95 0.21 1.82
N PHE A 89 -5.76 0.37 2.41
CA PHE A 89 -5.40 -0.31 3.65
C PHE A 89 -6.34 0.08 4.81
N ALA A 90 -6.56 1.38 5.02
CA ALA A 90 -7.42 1.87 6.10
C ALA A 90 -8.87 1.36 5.95
N ARG A 91 -9.39 1.35 4.72
CA ARG A 91 -10.72 0.76 4.43
C ARG A 91 -10.74 -0.74 4.70
N ALA A 92 -9.72 -1.46 4.24
CA ALA A 92 -9.60 -2.90 4.44
C ALA A 92 -9.55 -3.28 5.94
N MET A 93 -8.83 -2.51 6.75
CA MET A 93 -8.77 -2.73 8.20
C MET A 93 -10.13 -2.55 8.85
N ARG A 94 -10.83 -1.46 8.52
CA ARG A 94 -12.19 -1.20 9.05
C ARG A 94 -13.15 -2.34 8.72
N GLU A 95 -13.17 -2.78 7.45
CA GLU A 95 -14.05 -3.88 7.03
C GLU A 95 -13.74 -5.19 7.79
N LEU A 96 -12.46 -5.48 8.04
CA LEU A 96 -12.05 -6.65 8.80
C LEU A 96 -12.43 -6.58 10.27
N GLU A 97 -12.34 -5.39 10.89
CA GLU A 97 -12.81 -5.14 12.25
C GLU A 97 -14.32 -5.37 12.35
N GLU A 98 -15.10 -4.79 11.42
CA GLU A 98 -16.56 -4.98 11.35
C GLU A 98 -16.96 -6.45 11.07
N GLU A 99 -16.18 -7.19 10.28
CA GLU A 99 -16.39 -8.64 10.07
C GLU A 99 -16.10 -9.44 11.34
N ALA A 100 -15.03 -9.10 12.08
CA ALA A 100 -14.66 -9.77 13.32
C ALA A 100 -15.66 -9.52 14.45
N GLU A 101 -16.25 -8.33 14.52
CA GLU A 101 -17.31 -8.00 15.49
C GLU A 101 -18.64 -8.73 15.22
N ARG A 102 -18.87 -9.18 13.98
CA ARG A 102 -20.09 -9.89 13.57
C ARG A 102 -20.00 -11.42 13.70
N ALA A 103 -18.80 -11.96 13.92
CA ALA A 103 -18.52 -13.40 13.96
C ALA A 103 -18.57 -13.94 15.40
#